data_AF-A0A7V3I686-F1
#
_entry.id   AF-A0A7V3I686-F1
#
_cell.length_a   1.000
_cell.length_b   1.000
_cell.length_c   1.000
_cell.angle_alpha   90.00
_cell.angle_beta   90.00
_cell.angle_gamma   90.00
#
_symmetry.space_group_name_H-M   'P 1'
#
loop_
_entity.id
_entity.type
_entity.pdbx_description
1 polymer ?
#
loop_
_entity_poly.entity_id
_entity_poly.type
_entity_poly.pdbx_seq_one_letter_code
_entity_poly.pdbx_strand_id
1 'polypeptide(L)' 'MEHTVPANVLFLRCVACGRRYPAGGVGMTCPGCGPDDGILDVEYDMEAAKRGLTSAALADRPRTHWRYA' A
#
# COMPACT_ATOMS: atom_id res chain seq x y z
N MET A 1 -18.50 8.95 -4.56
CA MET A 1 -17.39 8.88 -3.59
C MET A 1 -16.18 8.41 -4.36
N GLU A 2 -15.33 9.35 -4.77
CA GLU A 2 -14.11 9.03 -5.50
C GLU A 2 -13.06 8.61 -4.49
N HIS A 3 -12.81 7.30 -4.39
CA HIS A 3 -11.69 6.80 -3.62
C HIS A 3 -10.42 7.13 -4.40
N THR A 4 -9.84 8.31 -4.15
CA THR A 4 -8.54 8.68 -4.71
C THR A 4 -7.49 7.73 -4.13
N VAL A 5 -6.97 6.85 -4.98
CA VAL A 5 -5.87 5.95 -4.63
C VAL A 5 -4.63 6.81 -4.33
N PRO A 6 -3.94 6.61 -3.19
CA PRO A 6 -2.71 7.33 -2.90
C PRO A 6 -1.64 7.08 -3.98
N ALA A 7 -0.94 8.12 -4.41
CA ALA A 7 0.03 8.05 -5.51
C ALA A 7 1.19 7.06 -5.28
N ASN A 8 1.44 6.67 -4.03
CA ASN A 8 2.48 5.71 -3.64
C ASN A 8 2.01 4.25 -3.63
N VAL A 9 0.76 3.97 -3.99
CA VAL A 9 0.21 2.61 -4.12
C VAL A 9 0.24 2.17 -5.57
N LEU A 10 0.83 0.99 -5.85
CA LEU A 10 0.93 0.44 -7.19
C LEU A 10 -0.27 -0.45 -7.54
N PHE A 11 -0.61 -1.41 -6.67
CA PHE A 11 -1.72 -2.34 -6.86
C PHE A 11 -2.03 -3.08 -5.55
N LEU A 12 -3.11 -3.85 -5.55
CA LEU A 12 -3.38 -4.85 -4.52
C LEU A 12 -2.92 -6.22 -5.00
N ARG A 13 -2.27 -7.00 -4.16
CA ARG A 13 -1.87 -8.38 -4.45
C ARG A 13 -2.56 -9.35 -3.51
N CYS A 14 -3.20 -10.38 -4.07
CA CYS A 14 -3.72 -11.46 -3.25
C CYS A 14 -2.57 -12.24 -2.61
N VAL A 15 -2.59 -12.40 -1.30
CA VAL A 15 -1.56 -13.14 -0.56
C VAL A 15 -1.59 -14.65 -0.85
N ALA A 16 -2.76 -15.20 -1.17
CA ALA A 16 -2.94 -16.63 -1.45
C ALA A 16 -2.55 -17.02 -2.90
N CYS A 17 -2.92 -16.21 -3.91
CA CYS A 17 -2.72 -16.58 -5.32
C CYS A 17 -1.81 -15.63 -6.12
N GLY A 18 -1.39 -14.51 -5.54
CA GLY A 18 -0.49 -13.56 -6.19
C GLY A 18 -1.12 -12.67 -7.27
N ARG A 19 -2.41 -12.83 -7.61
CA ARG A 19 -3.08 -11.95 -8.60
C ARG A 19 -3.05 -10.49 -8.15
N ARG A 20 -2.90 -9.61 -9.13
CA ARG A 20 -2.83 -8.16 -8.94
C ARG A 20 -4.13 -7.50 -9.36
N TYR A 21 -4.55 -6.50 -8.60
CA TYR A 21 -5.75 -5.72 -8.85
C TYR A 21 -5.50 -4.23 -8.70
N PRO A 22 -6.27 -3.37 -9.41
CA PRO A 22 -6.17 -1.92 -9.22
C PRO A 22 -6.51 -1.53 -7.77
N ALA A 23 -5.76 -0.59 -7.22
CA ALA A 23 -5.85 -0.20 -5.80
C ALA A 23 -7.16 0.49 -5.37
N GLY A 24 -8.07 0.78 -6.31
CA GLY A 24 -9.41 1.29 -6.01
C GLY A 24 -10.55 0.41 -6.54
N GLY A 25 -10.26 -0.78 -7.09
CA GLY A 25 -11.18 -1.44 -8.04
C GLY A 25 -12.00 -2.64 -7.56
N VAL A 26 -11.60 -3.35 -6.49
CA VAL A 26 -12.10 -4.72 -6.25
C VAL A 26 -12.51 -5.05 -4.80
N GLY A 27 -12.61 -4.08 -3.91
CA GLY A 27 -12.78 -4.35 -2.47
C GLY A 27 -11.49 -4.93 -1.85
N MET A 28 -11.58 -5.47 -0.63
CA MET A 28 -10.41 -5.95 0.14
C MET A 28 -10.14 -7.46 0.01
N THR A 29 -10.91 -8.13 -0.85
CA THR A 29 -10.89 -9.59 -1.00
C THR A 29 -10.76 -9.99 -2.46
N CYS A 30 -9.91 -10.96 -2.72
CA CYS A 30 -9.68 -11.56 -4.01
C CYS A 30 -10.95 -12.30 -4.49
N PRO A 31 -11.55 -11.90 -5.62
CA PRO A 31 -12.75 -12.57 -6.14
C PRO A 31 -12.53 -14.04 -6.51
N GLY A 32 -11.29 -14.43 -6.81
CA GLY A 32 -10.94 -15.81 -7.17
C GLY A 32 -10.68 -16.73 -5.98
N CYS A 33 -10.24 -16.20 -4.83
CA CYS A 33 -9.91 -16.99 -3.65
C CYS A 33 -11.00 -16.92 -2.57
N GLY A 34 -11.90 -15.94 -2.65
CA GLY A 34 -12.97 -15.76 -1.67
C GLY A 34 -12.51 -15.06 -0.38
N PRO A 35 -13.46 -14.76 0.52
CA PRO A 35 -13.24 -13.95 1.73
C PRO A 35 -12.36 -14.62 2.79
N ASP A 36 -12.36 -15.95 2.86
CA ASP A 36 -11.68 -16.67 3.94
C ASP A 36 -10.15 -16.65 3.76
N ASP A 37 -9.67 -16.86 2.53
CA ASP A 37 -8.24 -16.97 2.22
C ASP A 37 -7.70 -15.83 1.33
N GLY A 38 -8.60 -15.11 0.66
CA GLY A 38 -8.26 -14.19 -0.43
C GLY A 38 -7.90 -12.78 0.00
N ILE A 39 -7.12 -12.59 1.07
CA ILE A 39 -6.74 -11.24 1.52
C ILE A 39 -5.95 -10.51 0.41
N LEU A 40 -6.36 -9.28 0.11
CA LEU A 40 -5.64 -8.38 -0.79
C LEU A 40 -4.73 -7.45 0.02
N ASP A 41 -3.43 -7.60 -0.16
CA ASP A 41 -2.41 -6.74 0.46
C ASP A 41 -2.03 -5.59 -0.47
N VAL A 42 -1.61 -4.46 0.10
CA VAL A 42 -1.27 -3.24 -0.63
C VAL A 42 0.20 -3.27 -1.04
N GLU A 43 0.48 -3.19 -2.34
CA GLU A 43 1.83 -3.10 -2.86
C GLU A 43 2.20 -1.64 -3.11
N TYR A 44 3.16 -1.13 -2.33
CA TYR A 44 3.63 0.24 -2.36
C TYR A 44 4.84 0.41 -3.29
N ASP A 45 5.04 1.62 -3.82
CA ASP A 45 6.27 1.99 -4.53
C ASP A 45 7.43 2.15 -3.55
N MET A 46 8.11 1.03 -3.28
CA MET A 46 9.26 0.98 -2.38
C MET A 46 10.48 1.73 -2.94
N GLU A 47 10.61 1.87 -4.26
CA GLU A 47 11.70 2.64 -4.86
C GLU A 47 11.48 4.15 -4.65
N ALA A 48 10.23 4.63 -4.77
CA ALA A 48 9.89 6.01 -4.40
C ALA A 48 10.12 6.26 -2.90
N ALA A 49 9.69 5.33 -2.03
CA ALA A 49 9.92 5.42 -0.60
C ALA A 49 11.42 5.52 -0.28
N LYS A 50 12.24 4.66 -0.88
CA LYS A 50 13.70 4.67 -0.72
C LYS A 50 14.35 6.00 -1.10
N ARG A 51 13.86 6.67 -2.15
CA ARG A 51 14.35 7.99 -2.58
C ARG A 51 13.93 9.12 -1.63
N GLY A 52 12.76 9.03 -1.01
CA GLY A 52 12.16 10.13 -0.23
C GLY A 52 12.29 10.02 1.29
N LEU A 53 12.47 8.83 1.84
CA LEU A 53 12.54 8.57 3.29
C LEU A 53 13.99 8.51 3.79
N THR A 54 14.76 9.58 3.53
CA THR A 54 16.14 9.70 4.01
C THR A 54 16.20 10.37 5.38
N SER A 55 17.26 10.11 6.17
CA SER A 55 17.42 10.74 7.49
C SER A 55 17.35 12.27 7.43
N ALA A 56 17.97 12.87 6.41
CA ALA A 56 17.92 14.31 6.18
C ALA A 56 16.49 14.81 5.90
N ALA A 57 15.74 14.13 5.02
CA ALA A 57 14.36 14.50 4.69
C ALA A 57 13.38 14.29 5.85
N LEU A 58 13.75 13.46 6.82
CA LEU A 58 12.96 13.14 8.01
C LEU A 58 13.35 13.95 9.25
N ALA A 59 14.50 14.62 9.26
CA ALA A 59 15.06 15.29 10.43
C ALA A 59 14.14 16.39 10.99
N ASP A 60 13.50 17.16 10.10
CA ASP A 60 12.68 18.31 10.48
C ASP A 60 11.17 18.03 10.51
N ARG A 61 10.75 16.79 10.20
CA ARG A 61 9.31 16.44 10.20
C ARG A 61 8.75 16.44 11.63
N PRO A 62 7.48 16.79 11.87
CA PRO A 62 6.89 16.69 13.20
C PRO A 62 7.00 15.26 13.79
N ARG A 63 7.23 15.16 15.11
CA ARG A 63 7.12 13.87 15.81
C ARG A 63 5.66 13.42 15.77
N THR A 64 5.44 12.20 15.31
CA THR A 64 4.11 11.57 15.23
C THR A 64 4.23 10.11 15.61
N HIS A 65 3.11 9.38 15.68
CA HIS A 65 3.11 7.93 15.86
C HIS A 65 3.98 7.19 14.82
N TRP A 66 4.18 7.79 13.65
CA TRP A 66 4.88 7.20 12.51
C TRP A 66 6.30 7.74 12.30
N ARG A 67 6.79 8.61 13.21
CA ARG A 67 8.18 9.12 13.19
C ARG A 67 8.87 8.70 14.49
N TYR A 68 9.48 7.52 14.48
CA TYR A 68 10.38 7.07 15.54
C TYR A 68 11.69 7.88 15.52
N ALA A 69 12.40 7.88 16.66
CA ALA A 69 13.44 8.85 17.05
C ALA A 69 14.41 9.26 15.92
#